data_AF-A0A540NG20-F1
#
_entry.id   AF-A0A540NG20-F1
#
_cell.length_a   1.000
_cell.length_b   1.000
_cell.length_c   1.000
_cell.angle_alpha   90.00
_cell.angle_beta   90.00
_cell.angle_gamma   90.00
#
_symmetry.space_group_name_H-M   'P 1'
#
loop_
_entity.id
_entity.type
_entity.pdbx_description
1 polymer ?
#
loop_
_entity_poly.entity_id
_entity_poly.type
_entity_poly.pdbx_seq_one_letter_code
_entity_poly.pdbx_strand_id
1 'polypeptide(L)'
;MRLLFSKSASPHHGFAAYYSFVEKIFQADAVLHFGTHGSLEFMPGKQVGMSDACFPDSLIENIPNVYYYAANNPSEATIAKRRSYANTISYLTPPAENP
;
A
#
# COMPACT_ATOMS: atom_id res chain seq x y z
N MET A 1 24.73 2.50 6.92
CA MET A 1 24.28 1.22 7.52
C MET A 1 24.21 1.40 9.02
N ARG A 2 23.19 0.86 9.70
CA ARG A 2 22.98 1.03 11.15
C ARG A 2 22.59 -0.32 11.75
N LEU A 3 23.21 -0.70 12.86
CA LEU A 3 22.78 -1.86 13.66
C LEU A 3 21.66 -1.40 14.61
N LEU A 4 20.52 -2.08 14.58
CA LEU A 4 19.32 -1.71 15.33
C LEU A 4 18.87 -2.84 16.25
N PHE A 5 18.32 -2.47 17.40
CA PHE A 5 17.69 -3.37 18.37
C PHE A 5 16.19 -3.07 18.54
N SER A 6 15.60 -2.29 17.63
CA SER A 6 14.17 -1.96 17.69
C SER A 6 13.33 -3.19 17.38
N LYS A 7 12.22 -3.36 18.12
CA LYS A 7 11.21 -4.40 17.85
C LYS A 7 10.22 -3.98 16.75
N SER A 8 10.11 -2.68 16.48
CA SER A 8 9.26 -2.13 15.45
C SER A 8 10.06 -1.73 14.21
N ALA A 9 9.41 -1.86 13.05
CA ALA A 9 9.88 -1.29 11.80
C ALA A 9 9.31 0.13 11.61
N SER A 10 9.88 0.87 10.67
CA SER A 10 9.34 2.13 10.15
C SER A 10 9.73 2.24 8.68
N PRO A 11 8.98 2.99 7.85
CA PRO A 11 9.43 3.32 6.52
C PRO A 11 10.75 4.10 6.61
N HIS A 12 11.68 3.81 5.71
CA HIS A 12 12.87 4.64 5.57
C HIS A 12 12.50 5.97 4.89
N HIS A 13 13.35 6.99 5.05
CA HIS A 13 13.07 8.34 4.55
C HIS A 13 12.79 8.39 3.05
N GLY A 14 13.52 7.63 2.23
CA GLY A 14 13.24 7.57 0.78
C GLY A 14 11.82 7.08 0.42
N PHE A 15 11.27 6.13 1.17
CA PHE A 15 9.91 5.62 0.94
C PHE A 15 8.86 6.67 1.31
N ALA A 16 9.05 7.33 2.45
CA ALA A 16 8.19 8.44 2.86
C ALA A 16 8.27 9.62 1.88
N ALA A 17 9.48 9.97 1.44
CA ALA A 17 9.72 11.06 0.50
C ALA A 17 9.04 10.81 -0.85
N TYR A 18 8.97 9.56 -1.32
CA TYR A 18 8.22 9.21 -2.53
C TYR A 18 6.75 9.61 -2.42
N TYR A 19 6.07 9.16 -1.36
CA TYR A 19 4.65 9.48 -1.20
C TYR A 19 4.41 10.98 -0.94
N SER A 20 5.28 11.63 -0.15
CA SER A 20 5.23 13.08 0.04
C SER A 20 5.41 13.84 -1.28
N PHE A 21 6.29 13.38 -2.17
CA PHE A 21 6.46 13.96 -3.50
C PHE A 21 5.18 13.80 -4.34
N VAL A 22 4.61 12.59 -4.39
CA VAL A 22 3.40 12.29 -5.16
C VAL A 22 2.24 13.19 -4.75
N GLU A 23 2.04 13.39 -3.45
CA GLU A 23 0.96 14.24 -2.94
C GLU A 23 1.25 15.74 -3.05
N LYS A 24 2.39 16.19 -2.54
CA LYS A 24 2.59 17.62 -2.24
C LYS A 24 3.31 18.37 -3.36
N ILE A 25 4.06 17.65 -4.20
CA ILE A 25 4.89 18.25 -5.25
C ILE A 25 4.34 17.92 -6.63
N PHE A 26 4.10 16.64 -6.91
CA PHE A 26 3.48 16.19 -8.16
C PHE A 26 1.98 16.47 -8.18
N GLN A 27 1.34 16.53 -7.01
CA GLN A 27 -0.08 16.84 -6.85
C GLN A 27 -0.98 15.86 -7.62
N ALA A 28 -0.73 14.55 -7.45
CA ALA A 28 -1.55 13.54 -8.08
C ALA A 28 -3.01 13.59 -7.58
N ASP A 29 -3.96 13.56 -8.52
CA ASP A 29 -5.39 13.42 -8.21
C ASP A 29 -5.75 11.99 -7.77
N ALA A 30 -4.95 10.99 -8.16
CA ALA A 30 -5.09 9.59 -7.80
C ALA A 30 -3.76 8.85 -7.97
N VAL A 31 -3.61 7.72 -7.27
CA VAL A 31 -2.48 6.80 -7.44
C VAL A 31 -2.98 5.41 -7.84
N LEU A 32 -2.30 4.79 -8.82
CA LEU A 32 -2.55 3.42 -9.25
C LEU A 32 -1.38 2.53 -8.83
N HIS A 33 -1.68 1.53 -8.01
CA HIS A 33 -0.76 0.46 -7.63
C HIS A 33 -1.14 -0.86 -8.32
N PHE A 34 -0.18 -1.79 -8.38
CA PHE A 34 -0.39 -3.15 -8.84
C PHE A 34 -0.15 -4.10 -7.66
N GLY A 35 -1.13 -4.98 -7.42
CA GLY A 35 -1.21 -5.89 -6.28
C GLY A 35 -0.29 -7.09 -6.41
N THR A 36 1.00 -6.85 -6.17
CA THR A 36 2.06 -7.87 -6.03
C THR A 36 2.76 -7.70 -4.67
N HIS A 37 1.97 -7.69 -3.59
CA HIS A 37 2.41 -7.33 -2.23
C HIS A 37 2.94 -5.88 -2.10
N GLY A 38 2.06 -4.88 -2.13
CA GLY A 38 2.47 -3.49 -1.98
C GLY A 38 3.05 -3.23 -0.59
N SER A 39 4.14 -2.48 -0.49
CA SER A 39 4.79 -2.25 0.82
C SER A 39 3.96 -1.34 1.74
N LEU A 40 3.14 -0.45 1.16
CA LEU A 40 2.34 0.54 1.89
C LEU A 40 1.34 -0.13 2.83
N GLU A 41 0.53 -1.07 2.34
CA GLU A 41 -0.52 -1.72 3.13
C GLU A 41 0.03 -2.56 4.28
N PHE A 42 1.29 -3.01 4.21
CA PHE A 42 1.95 -3.78 5.26
C PHE A 42 2.82 -2.94 6.20
N MET A 43 2.88 -1.61 6.02
CA MET A 43 3.62 -0.75 6.94
C MET A 43 3.06 -0.80 8.35
N PRO A 44 3.89 -0.64 9.40
CA PRO A 44 3.46 -0.77 10.79
C PRO A 44 2.29 0.15 11.17
N GLY A 45 1.35 -0.40 11.94
CA GLY A 45 0.10 0.27 12.32
C GLY A 45 -0.99 -0.71 12.69
N LYS A 46 -2.16 -0.20 13.11
CA LYS A 46 -3.35 -0.99 13.48
C LYS A 46 -3.78 -1.92 12.34
N GLN A 47 -4.45 -3.03 12.64
CA GLN A 47 -4.90 -4.01 11.62
C GLN A 47 -5.99 -3.47 10.69
N VAL A 48 -6.88 -2.62 11.21
CA VAL A 48 -7.99 -1.96 10.51
C VAL A 48 -8.33 -0.68 11.27
N GLY A 49 -9.00 0.28 10.62
CA GLY A 49 -9.36 1.56 11.23
C GLY A 49 -8.11 2.37 11.56
N MET A 50 -7.41 2.82 10.51
CA MET A 50 -6.17 3.57 10.68
C MET A 50 -6.40 4.85 11.49
N SER A 51 -5.30 5.36 12.02
CA SER A 51 -5.22 6.67 12.66
C SER A 51 -3.94 7.33 12.22
N ASP A 52 -3.78 8.61 12.47
CA ASP A 52 -2.63 9.43 12.06
C ASP A 52 -1.26 8.86 12.49
N ALA A 53 -1.23 8.03 13.53
CA ALA A 53 -0.03 7.32 13.98
C ALA A 53 0.32 6.04 13.18
N CYS A 54 -0.53 5.62 12.24
CA CYS A 54 -0.33 4.44 11.38
C CYS A 54 0.36 4.87 10.10
N PHE A 55 1.49 4.25 9.76
CA PHE A 55 2.24 4.61 8.56
C PHE A 55 1.44 4.49 7.26
N PRO A 56 0.59 3.47 7.02
CA PRO A 56 -0.21 3.43 5.81
C PRO A 56 -1.06 4.69 5.57
N ASP A 57 -1.58 5.27 6.65
CA ASP A 57 -2.43 6.46 6.64
C ASP A 57 -1.61 7.74 6.44
N SER A 58 -0.54 7.92 7.22
CA SER A 58 0.32 9.10 7.10
C SER A 58 1.20 9.12 5.85
N LEU A 59 1.33 8.00 5.14
CA LEU A 59 2.05 7.94 3.87
C LEU A 59 1.14 8.24 2.68
N ILE A 60 -0.04 7.61 2.60
CA ILE A 60 -0.95 7.81 1.45
C ILE A 60 -1.71 9.13 1.55
N GLU A 61 -1.86 9.63 2.78
CA GLU A 61 -2.60 10.84 3.13
C GLU A 61 -3.98 10.85 2.44
N ASN A 62 -4.29 11.89 1.64
CA ASN A 62 -5.64 12.07 1.10
C ASN A 62 -5.79 11.63 -0.37
N ILE A 63 -4.75 11.04 -0.97
CA ILE A 63 -4.80 10.66 -2.38
C ILE A 63 -5.70 9.45 -2.57
N PRO A 64 -6.71 9.50 -3.47
CA PRO A 64 -7.44 8.33 -3.92
C PRO A 64 -6.51 7.20 -4.38
N ASN A 65 -6.58 6.06 -3.69
CA ASN A 65 -5.69 4.93 -3.92
C ASN A 65 -6.40 3.80 -4.67
N VAL A 66 -5.98 3.52 -5.89
CA VAL A 66 -6.54 2.46 -6.74
C VAL A 66 -5.52 1.34 -6.87
N TYR A 67 -5.99 0.10 -6.81
CA TYR A 67 -5.16 -1.08 -7.05
C TYR A 67 -5.76 -1.94 -8.16
N TYR A 68 -4.90 -2.44 -9.05
CA TYR A 68 -5.18 -3.67 -9.77
C TYR A 68 -4.75 -4.86 -8.92
N TYR A 69 -5.67 -5.75 -8.53
CA TYR A 69 -5.36 -6.96 -7.76
C TYR A 69 -5.81 -8.21 -8.50
N ALA A 70 -5.06 -9.31 -8.37
CA ALA A 70 -5.43 -10.57 -9.00
C ALA A 70 -6.75 -11.09 -8.40
N ALA A 71 -7.68 -11.54 -9.23
CA ALA A 71 -8.99 -12.04 -8.79
C ALA A 71 -8.86 -13.24 -7.82
N ASN A 72 -7.77 -14.00 -7.92
CA ASN A 72 -7.48 -15.15 -7.05
C ASN A 72 -6.74 -14.79 -5.74
N ASN A 73 -6.46 -13.51 -5.46
CA ASN A 73 -5.80 -13.06 -4.22
C ASN A 73 -6.68 -12.10 -3.39
N PRO A 74 -7.85 -12.55 -2.90
CA PRO A 74 -8.78 -11.69 -2.17
C PRO A 74 -8.29 -11.32 -0.76
N SER A 75 -7.45 -12.15 -0.14
CA SER A 75 -6.94 -11.92 1.21
C SER A 75 -6.09 -10.65 1.28
N GLU A 76 -5.13 -10.50 0.37
CA GLU A 76 -4.24 -9.33 0.36
C GLU A 76 -4.94 -8.09 -0.19
N ALA A 77 -5.80 -8.25 -1.20
CA ALA A 77 -6.67 -7.17 -1.66
C ALA A 77 -7.52 -6.60 -0.50
N THR A 78 -7.98 -7.46 0.42
CA THR A 78 -8.70 -7.02 1.61
C THR A 78 -7.82 -6.24 2.59
N ILE A 79 -6.53 -6.58 2.71
CA ILE A 79 -5.57 -5.84 3.53
C ILE A 79 -5.39 -4.43 2.97
N ALA A 80 -5.17 -4.30 1.66
CA ALA A 80 -5.07 -2.99 0.99
C ALA A 80 -6.34 -2.14 1.21
N LYS A 81 -7.53 -2.72 1.06
CA LYS A 81 -8.80 -2.02 1.36
C LYS A 81 -8.85 -1.48 2.79
N ARG A 82 -8.45 -2.30 3.78
CA ARG A 82 -8.59 -2.00 5.20
C ARG A 82 -7.50 -1.06 5.74
N ARG A 83 -6.33 -1.03 5.11
CA ARG A 83 -5.15 -0.36 5.64
C ARG A 83 -4.67 0.83 4.81
N SER A 84 -5.02 0.92 3.52
CA SER A 84 -4.55 2.02 2.66
C SER A 84 -5.67 2.65 1.82
N TYR A 85 -6.93 2.47 2.23
CA TYR A 85 -8.13 3.00 1.57
C TYR A 85 -8.27 2.61 0.09
N ALA A 86 -7.69 1.45 -0.28
CA ALA A 86 -7.61 1.06 -1.67
C ALA A 86 -8.98 0.70 -2.26
N ASN A 87 -9.27 1.22 -3.46
CA ASN A 87 -10.27 0.63 -4.34
C ASN A 87 -9.60 -0.44 -5.22
N THR A 88 -10.01 -1.70 -5.10
CA THR A 88 -9.37 -2.82 -5.81
C THR A 88 -10.18 -3.24 -7.03
N ILE A 89 -9.63 -3.02 -8.21
CA ILE A 89 -10.15 -3.52 -9.48
C ILE A 89 -9.49 -4.87 -9.75
N SER A 90 -10.29 -5.91 -9.97
CA SER A 90 -9.75 -7.25 -10.20
C SER A 90 -9.22 -7.42 -11.63
N TYR A 91 -8.16 -8.20 -11.78
CA TYR A 91 -7.70 -8.71 -13.08
C TYR A 91 -7.63 -10.24 -13.09
N LEU A 92 -7.73 -10.83 -14.29
CA LEU A 92 -7.62 -12.27 -14.48
C LEU A 92 -6.14 -12.67 -14.51
N THR A 93 -5.79 -13.75 -13.82
CA THR A 93 -4.47 -14.37 -14.00
C THR A 93 -4.29 -14.84 -15.45
N PRO A 94 -3.05 -15.07 -15.90
CA PRO A 94 -2.82 -15.70 -17.20
C PRO A 94 -3.69 -16.96 -17.41
N PRO A 95 -4.12 -17.26 -18.64
CA PRO A 95 -4.94 -18.43 -18.93
C PRO A 95 -4.20 -19.69 -18.50
N ALA A 96 -4.89 -20.59 -17.79
CA ALA A 96 -4.33 -21.88 -17.43
C ALA A 96 -4.24 -22.76 -18.67
N GLU A 97 -3.11 -23.45 -18.83
CA GLU A 97 -2.89 -24.43 -19.88
C GLU A 97 -2.74 -25.82 -19.26
N ASN A 98 -3.16 -26.86 -19.98
CA ASN A 98 -2.88 -28.23 -19.58
C ASN A 98 -1.38 -28.51 -19.80
N PRO A 99 -0.74 -29.33 -18.94
CA PRO A 99 0.64 -29.76 -19.14
C PRO A 99 0.85 -30.59 -20.41
#